data_AF-X1H4E9-F1
#
_entry.id   AF-X1H4E9-F1
#
_cell.length_a   1.000
_cell.length_b   1.000
_cell.length_c   1.000
_cell.angle_alpha   90.00
_cell.angle_beta   90.00
_cell.angle_gamma   90.00
#
_symmetry.space_group_name_H-M   'P 1'
#
loop_
_entity.id
_entity.type
_entity.pdbx_description
1 polymer ?
#
loop_
_entity_poly.entity_id
_entity_poly.type
_entity_poly.pdbx_seq_one_letter_code
_entity_poly.pdbx_strand_id
1 'polypeptide(L)'
;MYIDKLDGKIGEDYFLDKSGEWRKEQESIRETIAKHEKANMNYLTQGVQIIELARKAYRLYLEQKPTEKRKLLRILLSNCTFDSGKLYPIYNKPFDLLVISKK
;
A
#
# COMPACT_ATOMS: atom_id res chain seq x y z
N MET A 1 34.95 0.62 18.53
CA MET A 1 35.01 -0.78 19.03
C MET A 1 36.13 -1.62 18.41
N TYR A 2 36.18 -1.88 17.09
CA TYR A 2 37.32 -2.66 16.54
C TYR A 2 38.68 -1.96 16.76
N ILE A 3 38.71 -0.64 16.57
CA ILE A 3 39.89 0.20 16.82
C ILE A 3 40.24 0.23 18.32
N ASP A 4 39.25 0.29 19.23
CA ASP A 4 39.49 0.29 20.68
C ASP A 4 39.99 -1.07 21.20
N LYS A 5 39.61 -2.18 20.55
CA LYS A 5 40.16 -3.52 20.81
C LYS A 5 41.64 -3.58 20.41
N LEU A 6 41.99 -3.04 19.24
CA LEU A 6 43.36 -2.99 18.74
C LEU A 6 44.26 -2.07 19.58
N ASP A 7 43.69 -0.99 20.14
CA ASP A 7 44.35 -0.08 21.09
C ASP A 7 44.46 -0.66 22.52
N GLY A 8 43.93 -1.87 22.78
CA GLY A 8 43.95 -2.51 24.10
C GLY A 8 43.06 -1.85 25.16
N LYS A 9 42.19 -0.91 24.77
CA LYS A 9 41.34 -0.12 25.67
C LYS A 9 40.12 -0.89 26.19
N ILE A 10 39.80 -2.03 25.60
CA ILE A 10 38.69 -2.92 25.98
C ILE A 10 39.15 -4.38 25.98
N GLY A 11 38.75 -5.11 27.02
CA GLY A 11 39.04 -6.54 27.15
C GLY A 11 38.35 -7.38 26.08
N GLU A 12 38.94 -8.54 25.78
CA GLU A 12 38.47 -9.44 24.72
C GLU A 12 37.04 -9.93 24.96
N ASP A 13 36.69 -10.25 26.20
CA ASP A 13 35.33 -10.69 26.58
C ASP A 13 34.28 -9.61 26.33
N TYR A 14 34.58 -8.35 26.68
CA TYR A 14 33.67 -7.22 26.46
C TYR A 14 33.48 -6.93 24.96
N PHE A 15 34.56 -7.05 24.17
CA PHE A 15 34.48 -6.89 22.73
C PHE A 15 33.63 -7.99 22.07
N LEU A 16 33.80 -9.25 22.50
CA LEU A 16 33.05 -10.38 21.97
C LEU A 16 31.55 -10.27 22.28
N ASP A 17 31.20 -9.91 23.51
CA ASP A 17 29.81 -9.76 23.93
C ASP A 17 29.11 -8.63 23.16
N LYS A 18 29.72 -7.43 23.13
CA LYS A 18 29.17 -6.30 22.37
C LYS A 18 29.11 -6.52 20.86
N SER A 19 30.10 -7.21 20.29
CA SER A 19 30.07 -7.58 18.87
C SER A 19 28.95 -8.57 18.56
N GLY A 20 28.63 -9.46 19.50
CA GLY A 20 27.50 -10.40 19.39
C GLY A 20 26.15 -9.68 19.43
N GLU A 21 25.96 -8.76 20.39
CA GLU A 21 24.76 -7.93 20.50
C GLU A 21 24.52 -7.11 19.23
N TRP A 22 25.53 -6.39 18.76
CA TRP A 22 25.42 -5.57 17.56
C TRP A 22 25.15 -6.37 16.30
N ARG A 23 25.70 -7.59 16.19
CA ARG A 23 25.40 -8.47 15.06
C ARG A 23 23.93 -8.88 15.06
N LYS A 24 23.37 -9.21 16.22
CA LYS A 24 21.93 -9.54 16.36
C LYS A 24 21.05 -8.34 16.02
N GLU A 25 21.43 -7.16 16.49
CA GLU A 25 20.70 -5.92 16.17
C GLU A 25 20.75 -5.61 14.67
N GLN A 26 21.92 -5.75 14.04
CA GLN A 26 22.08 -5.55 12.61
C GLN A 26 21.27 -6.57 11.77
N GLU A 27 21.14 -7.80 12.26
CA GLU A 27 20.32 -8.84 11.62
C GLU A 27 18.82 -8.50 11.75
N SER A 28 18.37 -8.10 12.93
CA SER A 28 16.99 -7.63 13.17
C SER A 28 16.60 -6.44 12.28
N ILE A 29 17.49 -5.46 12.15
CA ILE A 29 17.27 -4.30 11.27
C ILE A 29 17.20 -4.76 9.81
N ARG A 30 18.08 -5.66 9.36
CA ARG A 30 18.06 -6.20 8.00
C ARG A 30 16.77 -6.96 7.70
N GLU A 31 16.28 -7.77 8.63
CA GLU A 31 14.98 -8.46 8.48
C GLU A 31 13.82 -7.47 8.35
N THR A 32 13.86 -6.39 9.13
CA THR A 32 12.84 -5.34 9.09
C THR A 32 12.84 -4.62 7.75
N ILE A 33 14.02 -4.25 7.24
CA ILE A 33 14.18 -3.66 5.90
C ILE A 33 13.63 -4.60 4.82
N ALA A 34 14.01 -5.88 4.84
CA ALA A 34 13.55 -6.86 3.86
C ALA A 34 12.02 -7.03 3.88
N LYS A 35 11.38 -7.00 5.07
CA LYS A 35 9.93 -7.03 5.20
C LYS A 35 9.27 -5.79 4.57
N HIS A 36 9.82 -4.61 4.81
CA HIS A 36 9.31 -3.36 4.22
C HIS A 36 9.48 -3.31 2.71
N GLU A 37 10.63 -3.73 2.18
CA GLU A 37 10.87 -3.81 0.74
C GLU A 37 9.90 -4.77 0.05
N LYS A 38 9.70 -5.96 0.65
CA LYS A 38 8.73 -6.94 0.15
C LYS A 38 7.30 -6.39 0.18
N ALA A 39 6.92 -5.70 1.26
CA ALA A 39 5.61 -5.05 1.34
C ALA A 39 5.45 -3.98 0.25
N ASN A 40 6.47 -3.15 0.03
CA ASN A 40 6.47 -2.12 -1.01
C ASN A 40 6.29 -2.70 -2.42
N MET A 41 6.98 -3.81 -2.73
CA MET A 41 6.80 -4.51 -4.00
C MET A 41 5.37 -5.04 -4.18
N ASN A 42 4.78 -5.60 -3.12
CA ASN A 42 3.39 -6.04 -3.15
C ASN A 42 2.41 -4.88 -3.40
N TYR A 43 2.65 -3.70 -2.82
CA TYR A 43 1.83 -2.51 -3.08
C TYR A 43 1.87 -2.07 -4.54
N LEU A 44 3.05 -2.09 -5.18
CA LEU A 44 3.17 -1.74 -6.60
C LEU A 44 2.42 -2.74 -7.49
N THR A 45 2.57 -4.05 -7.23
CA THR A 45 1.84 -5.08 -7.99
C THR A 45 0.33 -4.96 -7.80
N GLN A 46 -0.14 -4.73 -6.57
CA GLN A 46 -1.55 -4.50 -6.28
C GLN A 46 -2.07 -3.22 -6.97
N GLY A 47 -1.28 -2.15 -6.98
CA GLY A 47 -1.60 -0.91 -7.68
C GLY A 47 -1.82 -1.13 -9.18
N VAL A 48 -0.94 -1.89 -9.84
CA VAL A 48 -1.10 -2.28 -11.25
C VAL A 48 -2.40 -3.04 -11.48
N GLN A 49 -2.70 -4.04 -10.64
CA GLN A 49 -3.95 -4.82 -10.74
C GLN A 49 -5.21 -3.96 -10.58
N ILE A 50 -5.19 -3.00 -9.65
CA ILE A 50 -6.30 -2.05 -9.44
C ILE A 50 -6.50 -1.20 -10.70
N ILE A 51 -5.43 -0.67 -11.30
CA ILE A 51 -5.51 0.14 -12.52
C ILE A 51 -6.02 -0.69 -13.69
N GLU A 52 -5.53 -1.92 -13.87
CA GLU A 52 -6.02 -2.82 -14.91
C GLU A 52 -7.51 -3.14 -14.76
N LEU A 53 -7.96 -3.38 -13.53
CA LEU A 53 -9.37 -3.61 -13.24
C LEU A 53 -10.21 -2.36 -13.54
N ALA A 54 -9.77 -1.18 -13.11
CA ALA A 54 -10.44 0.08 -13.40
C ALA A 54 -10.57 0.35 -14.91
N ARG A 55 -9.52 0.04 -15.70
CA ARG A 55 -9.56 0.16 -17.17
C ARG A 55 -10.62 -0.75 -17.81
N LYS A 56 -10.80 -1.96 -17.28
CA LYS A 56 -11.80 -2.93 -17.78
C LYS A 56 -13.19 -2.68 -17.21
N ALA A 57 -13.30 -1.98 -16.07
CA ALA A 57 -14.54 -1.80 -15.32
C ALA A 57 -15.66 -1.17 -16.14
N TYR A 58 -15.37 -0.14 -16.96
CA TYR A 58 -16.39 0.50 -17.79
C TYR A 58 -16.99 -0.46 -18.83
N ARG A 59 -16.14 -1.21 -19.54
CA ARG A 59 -16.59 -2.21 -20.52
C ARG A 59 -17.42 -3.30 -19.85
N LEU A 60 -16.90 -3.87 -18.76
CA LEU A 60 -17.58 -4.92 -18.00
C LEU A 60 -18.93 -4.42 -17.44
N TYR A 61 -18.99 -3.16 -17.00
CA TYR A 61 -20.23 -2.55 -16.56
C TYR A 61 -21.26 -2.53 -17.69
N LEU A 62 -20.90 -2.13 -18.91
CA LEU A 62 -21.83 -2.07 -20.04
C LEU A 62 -22.38 -3.46 -20.42
N GLU A 63 -21.55 -4.49 -20.37
CA GLU A 63 -21.91 -5.89 -20.70
C GLU A 63 -22.80 -6.55 -19.62
N GLN A 64 -22.87 -6.00 -18.42
CA GLN A 64 -23.64 -6.58 -17.32
C GLN A 64 -25.16 -6.38 -17.44
N LYS A 65 -25.90 -7.33 -16.86
CA LYS A 65 -27.36 -7.26 -16.70
C LYS A 65 -27.74 -6.06 -15.82
N PRO A 66 -28.92 -5.44 -16.00
CA PRO A 66 -29.36 -4.29 -15.21
C PRO A 66 -29.31 -4.49 -13.69
N THR A 67 -29.54 -5.71 -13.20
CA THR A 67 -29.45 -6.05 -11.77
C THR A 67 -28.04 -5.89 -11.22
N GLU A 68 -27.03 -6.36 -11.95
CA GLU A 68 -25.62 -6.28 -11.55
C GLU A 68 -25.09 -4.85 -11.67
N LYS A 69 -25.51 -4.12 -12.73
CA LYS A 69 -25.27 -2.68 -12.86
C LYS A 69 -25.75 -1.91 -11.63
N ARG A 70 -26.96 -2.19 -11.15
CA ARG A 70 -27.51 -1.56 -9.95
C ARG A 70 -26.70 -1.90 -8.70
N LYS A 71 -26.28 -3.16 -8.53
CA LYS A 71 -25.45 -3.56 -7.39
C LYS A 71 -24.12 -2.81 -7.39
N LEU A 72 -23.47 -2.66 -8.54
CA LEU A 72 -22.22 -1.92 -8.67
C LEU A 72 -22.41 -0.45 -8.30
N LEU A 73 -23.45 0.20 -8.82
CA LEU A 73 -23.76 1.59 -8.49
C LEU A 73 -24.03 1.78 -7.00
N ARG A 74 -24.68 0.82 -6.32
CA ARG A 74 -24.92 0.87 -4.87
C ARG A 74 -23.63 0.77 -4.05
N ILE A 75 -22.60 0.11 -4.56
CA ILE A 75 -21.28 0.07 -3.92
C ILE A 75 -20.54 1.40 -4.14
N LEU A 76 -20.63 1.97 -5.35
CA LEU A 76 -19.92 3.18 -5.72
C LEU A 76 -20.51 4.46 -5.13
N LEU A 77 -21.84 4.56 -5.08
CA LEU A 77 -22.55 5.78 -4.73
C LEU A 77 -23.19 5.66 -3.34
N SER A 78 -22.99 6.68 -2.51
CA SER A 78 -23.76 6.87 -1.28
C SER A 78 -25.13 7.49 -1.59
N ASN A 79 -25.18 8.40 -2.57
CA ASN A 79 -26.39 9.08 -3.01
C ASN A 79 -26.23 9.58 -4.46
N CYS A 80 -27.33 9.95 -5.11
CA CYS A 80 -27.34 10.65 -6.39
C CYS A 80 -28.57 11.55 -6.46
N THR A 81 -28.36 12.86 -6.50
CA THR A 81 -29.45 13.83 -6.60
C THR A 81 -29.63 14.30 -8.04
N PHE A 82 -30.87 14.45 -8.47
CA PHE A 82 -31.22 15.02 -9.77
C PHE A 82 -31.83 16.39 -9.54
N ASP A 83 -31.18 17.43 -10.08
CA ASP A 83 -31.68 18.80 -10.01
C ASP A 83 -31.50 19.46 -11.37
N SER A 84 -32.58 20.08 -11.87
CA SER A 84 -32.56 20.94 -13.05
C SER A 84 -31.88 20.32 -14.28
N GLY A 85 -32.14 19.03 -14.54
CA GLY A 85 -31.59 18.30 -15.68
C GLY A 85 -30.16 17.77 -15.49
N LYS A 86 -29.55 17.97 -14.32
CA LYS A 86 -28.20 17.50 -13.99
C LYS A 86 -28.23 16.46 -12.87
N LEU A 87 -27.35 15.48 -12.97
CA LEU A 87 -27.13 14.46 -11.93
C LEU A 87 -25.89 14.82 -11.10
N TYR A 88 -26.04 14.74 -9.79
CA TYR A 88 -25.00 15.01 -8.80
C TYR A 88 -24.75 13.74 -7.99
N PRO A 89 -23.86 12.85 -8.47
CA PRO A 89 -23.50 11.65 -7.75
C PRO A 89 -22.61 11.98 -6.54
N ILE A 90 -22.91 11.36 -5.40
CA ILE A 90 -22.08 11.38 -4.19
C ILE A 90 -21.47 9.98 -4.05
N TYR A 91 -20.15 9.90 -4.07
CA TYR A 91 -19.42 8.64 -4.06
C TYR A 91 -19.10 8.17 -2.63
N ASN A 92 -19.13 6.85 -2.41
CA ASN A 92 -18.61 6.24 -1.20
C ASN A 92 -17.08 6.33 -1.17
N LYS A 93 -16.49 6.48 0.01
CA LYS A 93 -15.03 6.36 0.17
C LYS A 93 -14.60 4.90 0.00
N PRO A 94 -13.49 4.61 -0.69
CA PRO A 94 -12.50 5.54 -1.26
C PRO A 94 -12.71 5.89 -2.76
N PHE A 95 -13.90 5.62 -3.33
CA PHE A 95 -14.17 5.84 -4.75
C PHE A 95 -14.23 7.33 -5.14
N ASP A 96 -14.42 8.21 -4.17
CA ASP A 96 -14.31 9.67 -4.32
C ASP A 96 -12.94 10.10 -4.87
N LEU A 97 -11.87 9.42 -4.46
CA LEU A 97 -10.51 9.70 -4.93
C LEU A 97 -10.34 9.46 -6.45
N LEU A 98 -11.11 8.52 -7.03
CA LEU A 98 -11.04 8.20 -8.46
C LEU A 98 -11.68 9.28 -9.35
N VAL A 99 -12.52 10.14 -8.78
CA VAL A 99 -13.26 11.18 -9.50
C VAL A 99 -12.48 12.50 -9.49
N ILE A 100 -11.77 12.80 -8.39
CA ILE A 100 -11.01 14.04 -8.21
C ILE A 100 -9.78 14.09 -9.14
N SER A 101 -9.23 12.95 -9.56
CA SER A 101 -8.04 12.87 -10.42
C SER A 101 -8.27 13.31 -11.88
N LYS A 102 -9.51 13.62 -12.28
CA LYS A 102 -9.82 14.27 -13.55
C LYS A 102 -9.81 15.80 -13.39
N LYS A 103 -8.62 16.41 -13.41
CA LYS A 103 -8.44 17.84 -13.65
C LYS A 103 -7.35 18.05 -14.68
#